data_AF-A0A661UUV2-F1
#
_entry.id   AF-A0A661UUV2-F1
#
_cell.length_a   1.000
_cell.length_b   1.000
_cell.length_c   1.000
_cell.angle_alpha   90.00
_cell.angle_beta   90.00
_cell.angle_gamma   90.00
#
_symmetry.space_group_name_H-M   'P 1'
#
loop_
_entity.id
_entity.type
_entity.pdbx_description
1 polymer ?
#
loop_
_entity_poly.entity_id
_entity_poly.type
_entity_poly.pdbx_seq_one_letter_code
_entity_poly.pdbx_strand_id
1 'polypeptide(L)'
;MNLTSKQKADLKALAQHLDAIVKIGDKGVSPAVIRSLDEALKARELVKISVSHPDRNVRKELITELAEASAATVVNIIGKTALLF
;
A
#
# COMPACT_ATOMS: atom_id res chain seq x y z
N MET A 1 6.79 -8.29 -9.57
CA MET A 1 6.05 -9.50 -9.97
C MET A 1 4.72 -9.09 -10.60
N ASN A 2 4.31 -9.67 -11.73
CA ASN A 2 3.04 -9.31 -12.37
C ASN A 2 1.90 -10.20 -11.85
N LEU A 3 1.07 -9.65 -10.96
CA LEU A 3 -0.18 -10.28 -10.51
C LEU A 3 -1.19 -10.31 -11.66
N THR A 4 -1.76 -11.48 -11.93
CA THR A 4 -2.86 -11.65 -12.89
C THR A 4 -4.11 -10.92 -12.43
N SER A 5 -5.02 -10.61 -13.36
CA SER A 5 -6.30 -9.96 -13.03
C SER A 5 -7.12 -10.76 -12.00
N LYS A 6 -7.04 -12.11 -12.05
CA LYS A 6 -7.70 -13.00 -11.09
C LYS A 6 -7.09 -12.86 -9.69
N GLN A 7 -5.75 -12.95 -9.58
CA GLN A 7 -5.06 -12.76 -8.30
C GLN A 7 -5.33 -11.38 -7.70
N LYS A 8 -5.35 -10.32 -8.52
CA LYS A 8 -5.72 -8.98 -8.04
C LYS A 8 -7.15 -8.91 -7.52
N ALA A 9 -8.10 -9.65 -8.11
CA ALA A 9 -9.47 -9.71 -7.62
C ALA A 9 -9.56 -10.42 -6.27
N ASP A 10 -8.87 -11.56 -6.13
CA ASP A 10 -8.82 -12.34 -4.89
C ASP A 10 -8.20 -11.52 -3.73
N LEU A 11 -7.06 -10.85 -4.00
CA LEU A 11 -6.39 -9.97 -3.03
C LEU A 11 -7.27 -8.77 -2.64
N LYS A 12 -8.03 -8.20 -3.58
CA LYS A 12 -8.97 -7.12 -3.29
C LYS A 12 -10.09 -7.59 -2.37
N ALA A 13 -10.62 -8.80 -2.59
CA ALA A 13 -11.66 -9.38 -1.76
C ALA A 13 -11.15 -9.61 -0.32
N LEU A 14 -9.96 -10.22 -0.17
CA LEU A 14 -9.31 -10.39 1.13
C LEU A 14 -9.08 -9.05 1.83
N ALA A 15 -8.63 -8.05 1.07
CA ALA A 15 -8.32 -6.76 1.62
C ALA A 15 -9.54 -5.93 2.05
N GLN A 16 -10.77 -6.24 1.63
CA GLN A 16 -11.93 -5.46 2.09
C GLN A 16 -12.09 -5.50 3.61
N HIS A 17 -11.78 -6.64 4.22
CA HIS A 17 -11.85 -6.86 5.67
C HIS A 17 -10.59 -6.41 6.43
N LEU A 18 -9.51 -6.03 5.73
CA LEU A 18 -8.28 -5.58 6.37
C LEU A 18 -8.36 -4.10 6.74
N ASP A 19 -7.91 -3.75 7.92
CA ASP A 19 -7.69 -2.36 8.30
C ASP A 19 -6.36 -1.83 7.76
N ALA A 20 -6.30 -0.52 7.52
CA ALA A 20 -5.06 0.13 7.13
C ALA A 20 -4.10 0.21 8.33
N ILE A 21 -3.10 -0.66 8.33
CA ILE A 21 -2.11 -0.76 9.42
C ILE A 21 -0.96 0.23 9.26
N VAL A 22 -0.65 0.66 8.04
CA VAL A 22 0.32 1.72 7.76
C VAL A 22 -0.42 2.97 7.31
N LYS A 23 -0.13 4.10 7.96
CA LYS A 23 -0.73 5.40 7.66
C LYS A 23 0.36 6.40 7.30
N ILE A 24 0.22 7.03 6.15
CA ILE A 24 1.08 8.10 5.65
C ILE A 24 0.34 9.42 5.86
N GLY A 25 0.92 10.31 6.66
CA GLY A 25 0.39 11.67 6.88
C GLY A 25 1.06 12.69 5.94
N ASP A 26 0.92 13.97 6.27
CA ASP A 26 1.49 15.09 5.51
C ASP A 26 3.01 15.03 5.33
N LYS A 27 3.74 14.33 6.21
CA LYS A 27 5.19 14.15 6.09
C LYS A 27 5.60 13.22 4.94
N GLY A 28 4.65 12.58 4.25
CA GLY A 28 4.93 11.71 3.10
C GLY A 28 5.67 10.41 3.47
N VAL A 29 6.38 9.86 2.48
CA VAL A 29 7.20 8.66 2.66
C VAL A 29 8.40 9.01 3.56
N SER A 30 8.54 8.25 4.65
CA SER A 30 9.67 8.39 5.57
C SER A 30 10.29 7.03 5.85
N PRO A 31 11.56 6.97 6.29
CA PRO A 31 12.22 5.70 6.60
C PRO A 31 11.46 4.84 7.63
N ALA A 32 10.79 5.49 8.58
CA ALA A 32 9.96 4.81 9.57
C ALA A 32 8.71 4.16 8.94
N VAL A 33 8.10 4.80 7.95
CA VAL A 33 6.95 4.27 7.20
C VAL A 33 7.39 3.10 6.32
N ILE A 34 8.53 3.22 5.62
CA ILE A 34 9.10 2.14 4.81
C ILE A 34 9.37 0.92 5.68
N ARG A 35 10.02 1.11 6.83
CA ARG A 35 10.30 0.00 7.77
C ARG A 35 9.03 -0.64 8.32
N SER A 36 8.05 0.18 8.72
CA SER A 36 6.75 -0.32 9.19
C SER A 36 6.03 -1.13 8.12
N LEU A 37 6.10 -0.70 6.86
CA LEU A 37 5.54 -1.43 5.74
C LEU A 37 6.27 -2.75 5.50
N ASP A 38 7.61 -2.75 5.50
CA ASP A 38 8.42 -3.96 5.32
C ASP A 38 8.14 -5.01 6.41
N GLU A 39 8.08 -4.58 7.68
CA GLU A 39 7.71 -5.45 8.80
C GLU A 39 6.27 -6.00 8.66
N ALA A 40 5.34 -5.15 8.21
CA ALA A 40 3.95 -5.55 7.96
C ALA A 40 3.82 -6.55 6.80
N LEU A 41 4.54 -6.34 5.70
CA LEU A 41 4.56 -7.22 4.53
C LEU A 41 5.16 -8.57 4.89
N LYS A 42 6.25 -8.59 5.66
CA LYS A 42 6.85 -9.84 6.17
C LYS A 42 5.89 -10.65 7.04
N ALA A 43 5.02 -9.96 7.80
CA ALA A 43 4.10 -10.62 8.72
C ALA A 43 2.83 -11.14 8.05
N ARG A 44 2.34 -10.49 6.98
CA ARG A 44 0.98 -10.73 6.45
C ARG A 44 0.91 -10.91 4.93
N GLU A 45 2.01 -10.72 4.22
CA GLU A 45 2.15 -10.70 2.74
C GLU A 45 1.30 -9.62 2.04
N LEU A 46 0.05 -9.39 2.46
CA LEU A 46 -0.86 -8.37 1.97
C LEU A 46 -1.09 -7.30 3.04
N VAL A 47 -0.80 -6.05 2.68
CA VAL A 47 -0.93 -4.90 3.59
C VAL A 47 -1.82 -3.83 2.96
N LYS A 48 -2.80 -3.35 3.75
CA LYS A 48 -3.55 -2.14 3.43
C LYS A 48 -2.87 -0.93 4.06
N ILE A 49 -2.66 0.11 3.25
CA ILE A 49 -2.11 1.39 3.69
C ILE A 49 -3.09 2.52 3.41
N SER A 50 -2.99 3.62 4.17
CA SER A 50 -3.76 4.84 3.91
C SER A 50 -2.86 6.07 3.82
N VAL A 51 -3.06 6.89 2.79
CA VAL A 51 -2.33 8.13 2.54
C VAL A 51 -3.25 9.32 2.70
N SER A 52 -3.02 10.11 3.75
CA SER A 52 -3.71 11.36 4.01
C SER A 52 -2.99 12.49 3.27
N HIS A 53 -3.33 12.67 2.00
CA HIS A 53 -2.90 13.80 1.19
C HIS A 53 -4.06 14.27 0.31
N PRO A 54 -4.32 15.58 0.14
CA PRO A 54 -5.47 16.07 -0.61
C PRO A 54 -5.39 15.73 -2.11
N ASP A 55 -4.19 15.86 -2.70
CA ASP A 55 -3.96 15.60 -4.11
C ASP A 55 -3.91 14.10 -4.44
N ARG A 56 -4.69 13.65 -5.44
CA ARG A 56 -4.76 12.26 -5.87
C ARG A 56 -3.52 11.78 -6.61
N ASN A 57 -2.85 12.63 -7.38
CA ASN A 57 -1.64 12.29 -8.10
C ASN A 57 -0.49 12.10 -7.11
N VAL A 58 -0.34 13.02 -6.16
CA VAL A 58 0.67 12.90 -5.09
C VAL A 58 0.44 11.63 -4.27
N ARG A 59 -0.81 11.28 -3.92
CA ARG A 59 -1.10 10.01 -3.25
C ARG A 59 -0.56 8.81 -4.04
N LYS A 60 -0.79 8.78 -5.35
CA LYS A 60 -0.30 7.68 -6.20
C LYS A 60 1.23 7.64 -6.24
N GLU A 61 1.88 8.78 -6.38
CA GLU A 61 3.34 8.87 -6.37
C GLU A 61 3.91 8.34 -5.06
N LEU A 62 3.40 8.79 -3.92
CA LEU A 62 3.82 8.32 -2.59
C LEU A 62 3.61 6.80 -2.42
N ILE A 63 2.50 6.26 -2.95
CA ILE A 63 2.24 4.80 -2.90
C ILE A 63 3.25 4.05 -3.76
N THR A 64 3.52 4.54 -4.98
CA THR A 64 4.49 3.92 -5.90
C THR A 64 5.89 3.98 -5.33
N GLU A 65 6.32 5.14 -4.83
CA GLU A 65 7.63 5.33 -4.20
C GLU A 65 7.80 4.39 -2.99
N LEU A 66 6.78 4.31 -2.14
CA LEU A 66 6.80 3.43 -0.98
C LEU A 66 6.88 1.95 -1.40
N ALA A 67 6.12 1.56 -2.42
CA ALA A 67 6.13 0.21 -2.95
C ALA A 67 7.49 -0.17 -3.54
N GLU A 68 8.11 0.73 -4.30
CA GLU A 68 9.47 0.53 -4.83
C GLU A 68 10.49 0.40 -3.70
N ALA A 69 10.42 1.26 -2.69
CA ALA A 69 11.33 1.25 -1.54
C ALA A 69 11.20 -0.02 -0.68
N SER A 70 10.00 -0.62 -0.59
CA SER A 70 9.76 -1.86 0.15
C SER A 70 9.74 -3.11 -0.73
N ALA A 71 10.12 -3.00 -2.01
CA ALA A 71 10.01 -4.07 -3.01
C ALA A 71 8.61 -4.73 -3.09
N ALA A 72 7.56 -3.96 -2.79
CA ALA A 72 6.17 -4.38 -2.84
C ALA A 72 5.51 -4.08 -4.18
N THR A 73 4.42 -4.78 -4.47
CA THR A 73 3.61 -4.62 -5.66
C THR A 73 2.29 -3.93 -5.33
N VAL A 74 1.98 -2.85 -6.05
CA VAL A 74 0.69 -2.17 -5.92
C VAL A 74 -0.41 -3.01 -6.57
N VAL A 75 -1.30 -3.57 -5.75
CA VAL A 75 -2.44 -4.38 -6.18
C VAL A 75 -3.60 -3.48 -6.61
N ASN A 76 -3.88 -2.47 -5.80
CA ASN A 76 -5.02 -1.57 -6.01
C ASN A 76 -4.85 -0.25 -5.26
N ILE A 77 -5.43 0.82 -5.79
CA ILE A 77 -5.54 2.12 -5.11
C ILE A 77 -7.01 2.54 -5.12
N ILE A 78 -7.59 2.76 -3.94
CA ILE A 78 -8.98 3.15 -3.75
C ILE A 78 -9.00 4.43 -2.91
N GLY A 79 -9.28 5.57 -3.55
CA GLY A 79 -9.39 6.86 -2.87
C GLY A 79 -8.09 7.28 -2.17
N LYS A 80 -8.08 7.16 -0.84
CA LYS A 80 -6.92 7.43 0.03
C LYS A 80 -6.21 6.18 0.53
N THR A 81 -6.70 4.99 0.20
CA THR A 81 -6.14 3.71 0.63
C THR A 81 -5.52 2.96 -0.54
N ALA A 82 -4.48 2.17 -0.28
CA ALA A 82 -3.84 1.31 -1.25
C ALA A 82 -3.56 -0.07 -0.68
N LEU A 83 -3.47 -1.04 -1.58
CA LEU A 83 -3.16 -2.43 -1.29
C LEU A 83 -1.80 -2.74 -1.87
N LEU A 84 -0.91 -3.20 -0.99
CA LEU A 84 0.47 -3.57 -1.30
C LEU A 84 0.65 -5.04 -0.99
N PHE A 85 1.32 -5.73 -1.91
CA PHE A 85 1.68 -7.14 -1.83
C PHE A 85 3.14 -7.32 -2.24
#